data_AF-A0A094GQX0-F1
#
_entry.id   AF-A0A094GQX0-F1
#
_cell.length_a   1.000
_cell.length_b   1.000
_cell.length_c   1.000
_cell.angle_alpha   90.00
_cell.angle_beta   90.00
_cell.angle_gamma   90.00
#
_symmetry.space_group_name_H-M   'P 1'
#
loop_
_entity.id
_entity.type
_entity.pdbx_description
1 polymer ?
#
loop_
_entity_poly.entity_id
_entity_poly.type
_entity_poly.pdbx_seq_one_letter_code
_entity_poly.pdbx_strand_id
1 'polypeptide(L)'
;MMSTITNAISRDHRELADYYKNILNAPDSDTSTRWQNQFTWALTRHLVAEEFVLYPAFEETLGERGRIIVDKEQFEHQCVREKLKNFQSLEAGTAEFMPALKTLMDAL
;
A
#
# COMPACT_ATOMS: atom_id res chain seq x y z
N MET A 1 0.50 18.87 -18.36
CA MET A 1 1.59 19.11 -17.38
C MET A 1 2.23 17.75 -17.10
N MET A 2 3.55 17.60 -17.15
CA MET A 2 4.20 16.31 -16.84
C MET A 2 4.04 16.00 -15.35
N SER A 3 3.67 14.77 -15.00
CA SER A 3 3.56 14.32 -13.61
C SER A 3 4.95 14.04 -13.05
N THR A 4 5.25 14.54 -11.84
CA THR A 4 6.46 14.15 -11.10
C THR A 4 6.25 12.80 -10.41
N ILE A 5 7.34 12.16 -9.98
CA ILE A 5 7.27 10.92 -9.19
C ILE A 5 6.53 11.15 -7.88
N THR A 6 6.77 12.30 -7.23
CA THR A 6 6.05 12.73 -6.02
C THR A 6 4.55 12.81 -6.26
N ASN A 7 4.12 13.43 -7.36
CA ASN A 7 2.69 13.51 -7.68
C ASN A 7 2.06 12.13 -7.92
N ALA A 8 2.80 11.19 -8.51
CA ALA A 8 2.33 9.82 -8.73
C ALA A 8 2.18 9.06 -7.41
N ILE A 9 3.21 9.07 -6.55
CA ILE A 9 3.20 8.40 -5.24
C ILE A 9 2.12 9.01 -4.32
N SER A 10 2.05 10.34 -4.22
CA SER A 10 1.02 11.00 -3.41
C SER A 10 -0.40 10.79 -3.94
N ARG A 11 -0.58 10.44 -5.22
CA ARG A 11 -1.89 10.04 -5.74
C ARG A 11 -2.23 8.62 -5.30
N ASP A 12 -1.29 7.69 -5.37
CA ASP A 12 -1.50 6.31 -4.94
C ASP A 12 -1.82 6.24 -3.43
N HIS A 13 -1.15 7.03 -2.58
CA HIS A 13 -1.50 7.15 -1.16
C HIS A 13 -2.92 7.68 -0.91
N ARG A 14 -3.34 8.70 -1.66
CA ARG A 14 -4.71 9.24 -1.55
C ARG A 14 -5.76 8.22 -1.99
N GLU A 15 -5.49 7.50 -3.07
CA GLU A 15 -6.34 6.41 -3.54
C GLU A 15 -6.52 5.34 -2.46
N LEU A 16 -5.43 4.92 -1.80
CA LEU A 16 -5.47 3.96 -0.70
C LEU A 16 -6.25 4.47 0.51
N ALA A 17 -6.05 5.74 0.90
CA ALA A 17 -6.80 6.36 1.96
C ALA A 17 -8.31 6.44 1.66
N ASP A 18 -8.69 6.67 0.40
CA ASP A 18 -10.09 6.70 -0.02
C ASP A 18 -10.71 5.30 -0.05
N TYR A 19 -9.98 4.28 -0.50
CA TYR A 19 -10.43 2.88 -0.42
C TYR A 19 -10.59 2.42 1.02
N TYR A 20 -9.67 2.79 1.92
CA TYR A 20 -9.81 2.56 3.34
C TYR A 20 -11.12 3.16 3.91
N LYS A 21 -11.41 4.42 3.60
CA LYS A 21 -12.68 5.06 4.02
C LYS A 21 -13.90 4.35 3.43
N ASN A 22 -13.83 3.89 2.18
CA ASN A 22 -14.94 3.17 1.56
C ASN A 22 -15.19 1.80 2.22
N ILE A 23 -14.13 1.11 2.68
CA ILE A 23 -14.27 -0.10 3.49
C ILE A 23 -14.94 0.21 4.83
N LEU A 24 -14.51 1.28 5.52
CA LEU A 24 -15.08 1.70 6.81
C LEU A 24 -16.58 2.03 6.73
N ASN A 25 -17.00 2.61 5.61
CA ASN A 25 -18.38 3.06 5.40
C ASN A 25 -19.21 2.07 4.57
N ALA A 26 -18.69 0.87 4.31
CA ALA A 26 -19.40 -0.13 3.52
C ALA A 26 -20.71 -0.55 4.23
N PRO A 27 -21.86 -0.54 3.52
CA PRO A 27 -23.15 -0.89 4.11
C PRO A 27 -23.31 -2.40 4.35
N ASP A 28 -22.50 -3.22 3.68
CA ASP A 28 -22.55 -4.67 3.72
C ASP A 28 -21.18 -5.29 3.44
N SER A 29 -21.07 -6.60 3.68
CA SER A 29 -19.83 -7.36 3.46
C SER A 29 -19.44 -7.45 1.99
N ASP A 30 -20.38 -7.50 1.05
CA ASP A 30 -20.09 -7.51 -0.40
C ASP A 30 -19.36 -6.22 -0.82
N THR A 31 -19.90 -5.06 -0.42
CA THR A 31 -19.31 -3.76 -0.71
C THR A 31 -17.93 -3.65 -0.07
N SER A 32 -17.78 -4.13 1.18
CA SER A 32 -16.49 -4.16 1.87
C SER A 32 -15.46 -5.05 1.14
N THR A 33 -15.85 -6.26 0.70
CA THR A 33 -14.99 -7.16 -0.09
C THR A 33 -14.59 -6.55 -1.43
N ARG A 34 -15.49 -5.83 -2.10
CA ARG A 34 -15.16 -5.14 -3.36
C ARG A 34 -14.10 -4.07 -3.15
N TRP A 35 -14.21 -3.29 -2.07
CA TRP A 35 -13.19 -2.28 -1.74
C TRP A 35 -11.90 -2.89 -1.17
N GLN A 36 -11.98 -4.00 -0.43
CA GLN A 36 -10.81 -4.80 -0.03
C GLN A 36 -9.99 -5.23 -1.26
N ASN A 37 -10.67 -5.68 -2.33
CA ASN A 37 -10.00 -6.04 -3.59
C ASN A 37 -9.32 -4.83 -4.24
N GLN A 38 -10.01 -3.67 -4.31
CA GLN A 38 -9.41 -2.44 -4.84
C GLN A 38 -8.19 -1.99 -4.02
N PHE A 39 -8.31 -1.99 -2.70
CA PHE A 39 -7.22 -1.67 -1.77
C PHE A 39 -6.03 -2.61 -1.97
N THR A 40 -6.28 -3.91 -2.08
CA THR A 40 -5.23 -4.93 -2.25
C THR A 40 -4.46 -4.73 -3.55
N TRP A 41 -5.17 -4.49 -4.66
CA TRP A 41 -4.53 -4.27 -5.96
C TRP A 41 -3.76 -2.95 -6.01
N ALA A 42 -4.34 -1.87 -5.46
CA ALA A 42 -3.69 -0.56 -5.41
C ALA A 42 -2.42 -0.58 -4.56
N LEU A 43 -2.45 -1.22 -3.37
CA LEU A 43 -1.28 -1.29 -2.50
C LEU A 43 -0.19 -2.14 -3.14
N THR A 44 -0.55 -3.29 -3.73
CA THR A 44 0.41 -4.12 -4.46
C THR A 44 1.08 -3.34 -5.60
N ARG A 45 0.27 -2.61 -6.39
CA ARG A 45 0.77 -1.77 -7.50
C ARG A 45 1.73 -0.69 -6.99
N HIS A 46 1.39 -0.04 -5.88
CA HIS A 46 2.20 1.01 -5.27
C HIS A 46 3.58 0.48 -4.81
N LEU A 47 3.60 -0.61 -4.03
CA LEU A 47 4.85 -1.21 -3.53
C LEU A 47 5.77 -1.65 -4.67
N VAL A 48 5.21 -2.28 -5.71
CA VAL A 48 5.98 -2.72 -6.89
C VAL A 48 6.49 -1.54 -7.70
N ALA A 49 5.70 -0.46 -7.85
CA ALA A 49 6.13 0.73 -8.58
C ALA A 49 7.32 1.42 -7.90
N GLU A 50 7.35 1.47 -6.57
CA GLU A 50 8.49 2.02 -5.84
C GLU A 50 9.74 1.17 -6.02
N GLU A 51 9.63 -0.16 -5.92
CA GLU A 51 10.75 -1.07 -6.13
C GLU A 51 11.32 -1.03 -7.55
N PHE A 52 10.46 -0.92 -8.57
CA PHE A 52 10.88 -0.93 -9.96
C PHE A 52 11.38 0.43 -10.47
N VAL A 53 10.91 1.53 -9.89
CA VAL A 53 11.15 2.88 -10.43
C VAL A 53 11.82 3.79 -9.41
N LEU A 54 11.28 3.89 -8.19
CA LEU A 54 11.74 4.86 -7.20
C LEU A 54 13.09 4.45 -6.58
N TYR A 55 13.24 3.18 -6.20
CA TYR A 55 14.43 2.69 -5.52
C TYR A 55 15.69 2.77 -6.39
N PRO A 56 15.67 2.32 -7.66
CA PRO A 56 16.81 2.51 -8.55
C PRO A 56 17.20 3.99 -8.71
N ALA A 57 16.20 4.88 -8.84
CA ALA A 57 16.44 6.31 -8.95
C ALA A 57 17.04 6.90 -7.66
N PHE A 58 16.65 6.39 -6.49
CA PHE A 58 17.23 6.79 -5.20
C PHE A 58 18.68 6.36 -5.07
N GLU A 59 19.00 5.10 -5.38
CA GLU A 59 20.38 4.61 -5.32
C GLU A 59 21.29 5.35 -6.30
N GLU A 60 20.82 5.58 -7.54
CA GLU A 60 21.57 6.30 -8.56
C GLU A 60 21.81 7.77 -8.18
N THR A 61 20.77 8.44 -7.67
CA THR A 61 20.82 9.89 -7.41
C THR A 61 21.49 10.23 -6.08
N LEU A 62 21.31 9.39 -5.06
CA LEU A 62 21.73 9.66 -3.67
C LEU A 62 22.91 8.80 -3.20
N GLY A 63 23.39 7.86 -4.02
CA GLY A 63 24.53 7.00 -3.71
C GLY A 63 24.31 6.15 -2.46
N GLU A 64 25.30 6.13 -1.55
CA GLU A 64 25.24 5.32 -0.32
C GLU A 64 24.04 5.67 0.57
N ARG A 65 23.67 6.96 0.66
CA ARG A 65 22.47 7.37 1.38
C ARG A 65 21.21 6.80 0.74
N GLY A 66 21.16 6.75 -0.60
CA GLY A 66 20.06 6.13 -1.34
C GLY A 66 19.94 4.65 -1.01
N ARG A 67 21.05 3.93 -1.00
CA ARG A 67 21.09 2.50 -0.64
C ARG A 67 20.60 2.22 0.77
N ILE A 68 21.05 3.00 1.76
CA ILE A 68 20.59 2.86 3.15
C ILE A 68 19.07 3.06 3.26
N ILE A 69 18.51 4.03 2.53
CA ILE A 69 17.07 4.26 2.48
C ILE A 69 16.39 3.04 1.84
N VAL A 70 16.83 2.63 0.65
CA VAL A 70 16.23 1.51 -0.08
C VAL A 70 16.28 0.20 0.72
N ASP A 71 17.39 -0.13 1.38
CA ASP A 71 17.51 -1.33 2.21
C ASP A 71 16.48 -1.35 3.35
N LYS A 72 16.27 -0.20 4.00
CA LYS A 72 15.24 -0.03 5.04
C LYS A 72 13.83 -0.20 4.47
N GLU A 73 13.53 0.51 3.39
CA GLU A 73 12.19 0.49 2.80
C GLU A 73 11.84 -0.88 2.19
N GLN A 74 12.81 -1.61 1.64
CA GLN A 74 12.61 -3.01 1.19
C GLN A 74 12.24 -3.95 2.34
N PHE A 75 12.87 -3.81 3.50
CA PHE A 75 12.52 -4.58 4.69
C PHE A 75 11.10 -4.25 5.18
N GLU A 76 10.75 -2.96 5.20
CA GLU A 76 9.40 -2.52 5.58
C GLU A 76 8.34 -3.02 4.58
N HIS A 77 8.62 -2.96 3.27
CA HIS A 77 7.77 -3.50 2.21
C HIS A 77 7.53 -5.00 2.34
N GLN A 78 8.54 -5.78 2.73
CA GLN A 78 8.37 -7.21 2.99
C GLN A 78 7.32 -7.45 4.09
N CYS A 79 7.39 -6.71 5.19
CA CYS A 79 6.40 -6.80 6.26
C CYS A 79 4.99 -6.41 5.78
N VAL A 80 4.87 -5.33 4.99
CA VAL A 80 3.58 -4.91 4.42
C VAL A 80 3.01 -5.97 3.48
N ARG A 81 3.84 -6.62 2.65
CA ARG A 81 3.40 -7.71 1.74
C ARG A 81 2.83 -8.91 2.51
N GLU A 82 3.46 -9.30 3.61
CA GLU A 82 2.97 -10.40 4.45
C GLU A 82 1.62 -10.05 5.11
N LYS A 83 1.50 -8.83 5.66
CA LYS A 83 0.23 -8.31 6.18
C LYS A 83 -0.85 -8.26 5.11
N LEU A 84 -0.51 -7.83 3.89
CA LEU A 84 -1.45 -7.69 2.78
C LEU A 84 -1.95 -9.05 2.31
N LYS A 85 -1.05 -10.05 2.22
CA LYS A 85 -1.42 -11.43 1.92
C LYS A 85 -2.40 -11.98 2.96
N ASN A 86 -2.15 -11.73 4.25
CA ASN A 86 -3.07 -12.11 5.30
C ASN A 86 -4.43 -11.40 5.13
N PHE A 87 -4.43 -10.07 4.97
CA PHE A 87 -5.66 -9.29 4.79
C PHE A 87 -6.48 -9.74 3.59
N GLN A 88 -5.84 -10.05 2.46
CA GLN A 88 -6.53 -10.56 1.26
C GLN A 88 -7.26 -11.89 1.51
N SER A 89 -6.75 -12.72 2.43
CA SER A 89 -7.38 -14.00 2.76
C SER A 89 -8.56 -13.88 3.74
N LEU A 90 -8.76 -12.72 4.37
CA LEU A 90 -9.84 -12.50 5.32
C LEU A 90 -11.17 -12.22 4.61
N GLU A 91 -12.25 -12.73 5.20
CA GLU A 91 -13.60 -12.39 4.78
C GLU A 91 -14.05 -11.07 5.42
N ALA A 92 -14.74 -10.22 4.65
CA ALA A 92 -15.28 -8.99 5.19
C ALA A 92 -16.35 -9.28 6.26
N GLY A 93 -16.20 -8.65 7.42
CA GLY A 93 -17.10 -8.81 8.57
C GLY A 93 -16.60 -9.76 9.66
N THR A 94 -15.47 -10.46 9.47
CA THR A 94 -14.82 -11.19 10.57
C THR A 94 -14.18 -10.23 11.57
N ALA A 95 -13.92 -10.71 12.79
CA ALA A 95 -13.35 -9.90 13.86
C ALA A 95 -11.93 -9.40 13.53
N GLU A 96 -11.20 -10.14 12.70
CA GLU A 96 -9.80 -9.87 12.31
C GLU A 96 -9.68 -8.87 11.17
N PHE A 97 -10.75 -8.68 10.38
CA PHE A 97 -10.73 -7.91 9.14
C PHE A 97 -10.32 -6.44 9.38
N MET A 98 -11.00 -5.77 10.31
CA MET A 98 -10.75 -4.36 10.60
C MET A 98 -9.39 -4.09 11.26
N PRO A 99 -8.95 -4.88 12.26
CA PRO A 99 -7.58 -4.81 12.77
C PRO A 99 -6.53 -4.99 11.68
N ALA A 100 -6.67 -5.99 10.80
CA ALA A 100 -5.72 -6.24 9.73
C ALA A 100 -5.62 -5.05 8.76
N LEU A 101 -6.76 -4.50 8.32
CA LEU A 101 -6.80 -3.31 7.47
C LEU A 101 -6.11 -2.11 8.13
N LYS A 102 -6.35 -1.88 9.44
CA LYS A 102 -5.71 -0.79 10.17
C LYS A 102 -4.19 -0.94 10.21
N THR A 103 -3.68 -2.16 10.41
CA THR A 103 -2.22 -2.40 10.42
C THR A 103 -1.53 -2.17 9.07
N LEU A 104 -2.29 -2.21 7.97
CA LEU A 104 -1.81 -1.86 6.64
C LEU A 104 -1.79 -0.33 6.46
N MET A 105 -2.85 0.36 6.87
CA MET A 105 -2.90 1.82 6.81
C MET A 105 -1.88 2.52 7.70
N ASP A 106 -1.59 1.96 8.89
CA ASP A 106 -0.57 2.50 9.79
C ASP A 106 0.86 2.32 9.21
N ALA A 107 1.03 1.53 8.14
CA ALA A 107 2.29 1.25 7.48
C ALA A 107 2.41 1.91 6.09
N LEU A 108 1.46 2.76 5.73
CA LEU A 108 1.38 3.57 4.51
C LEU A 108 1.78 5.02 4.81
#